data_AF-T1AC01-F1
#
_entry.id   AF-T1AC01-F1
#
_cell.length_a   1.000
_cell.length_b   1.000
_cell.length_c   1.000
_cell.angle_alpha   90.00
_cell.angle_beta   90.00
_cell.angle_gamma   90.00
#
_symmetry.space_group_name_H-M   'P 1'
#
loop_
_entity.id
_entity.type
_entity.pdbx_description
1 polymer ?
#
loop_
_entity_poly.entity_id
_entity_poly.type
_entity_poly.pdbx_seq_one_letter_code
_entity_poly.pdbx_strand_id
1 'polypeptide(L)'
;YKPQDMLAYGSGLFRPVLLGPLGCIASAPRRNPTMSATNNHPELITQLADGIASLTTSDEWQRYLDCRSRFHSYSFGNVLLIAAQRHEASRVAGFNAWRKLGRFVRKGEKAIWILPPMVYKNADAEDGDDDRVIRGFKYVPVFDISQTDGEELPSVCTKLSGDDE
;
A
#
# COMPACT_ATOMS: atom_id res chain seq x y z
N TYR A 1 -7.65 23.75 2.79
CA TYR A 1 -7.33 22.79 1.71
C TYR A 1 -7.06 21.45 2.38
N LYS A 2 -7.95 20.46 2.25
CA LYS A 2 -7.87 19.25 3.09
C LYS A 2 -6.77 18.31 2.54
N PRO A 3 -5.85 17.78 3.36
CA PRO A 3 -4.78 16.86 2.94
C PRO A 3 -5.26 15.57 2.24
N GLN A 4 -6.56 15.28 2.29
CA GLN A 4 -7.23 14.14 1.66
C GLN A 4 -7.30 14.22 0.12
N ASP A 5 -7.13 15.41 -0.48
CA ASP A 5 -7.25 15.59 -1.93
C ASP A 5 -5.93 15.30 -2.69
N MET A 6 -4.81 15.17 -1.96
CA MET A 6 -3.52 14.71 -2.50
C MET A 6 -3.47 13.18 -2.69
N LEU A 7 -4.51 12.48 -2.22
CA LEU A 7 -4.64 11.02 -2.24
C LEU A 7 -5.78 10.60 -3.18
N ALA A 8 -5.66 10.94 -4.47
CA ALA A 8 -6.41 10.20 -5.48
C ALA A 8 -5.83 8.78 -5.49
N TYR A 9 -6.51 7.86 -4.79
CA TYR A 9 -6.09 6.52 -4.35
C TYR A 9 -5.44 6.42 -2.97
N GLY A 10 -5.92 7.20 -2.00
CA GLY A 10 -5.92 6.79 -0.60
C GLY A 10 -7.03 5.77 -0.36
N SER A 11 -6.65 4.55 -0.01
CA SER A 11 -7.52 3.51 0.57
C SER A 11 -8.17 4.01 1.86
N GLY A 12 -9.23 4.80 1.73
CA GLY A 12 -10.20 5.02 2.80
C GLY A 12 -11.19 3.87 2.74
N LEU A 13 -10.92 2.78 3.46
CA LEU A 13 -11.88 1.80 4.01
C LEU A 13 -11.09 0.67 4.70
N PHE A 14 -10.50 0.99 5.85
CA PHE A 14 -10.34 0.03 6.93
C PHE A 14 -10.78 0.77 8.20
N ARG A 15 -12.08 0.68 8.49
CA ARG A 15 -12.60 0.97 9.83
C ARG A 15 -12.65 -0.34 10.62
N PRO A 16 -12.41 -0.30 11.94
CA PRO A 16 -12.45 -1.47 12.79
C PRO A 16 -13.86 -2.06 12.83
N VAL A 17 -13.96 -3.39 12.71
CA VAL A 17 -15.18 -4.15 12.99
C VAL A 17 -15.53 -3.93 14.47
N LEU A 18 -16.57 -3.15 14.74
CA LEU A 18 -17.22 -3.11 16.04
C LEU A 18 -18.15 -4.31 16.15
N LEU A 19 -17.77 -5.23 17.02
CA LEU A 19 -18.48 -6.46 17.36
C LEU A 19 -19.81 -6.14 18.06
N GLY A 20 -20.93 -6.47 17.43
CA GLY A 20 -22.26 -6.54 18.08
C GLY A 20 -22.48 -7.84 18.86
N PRO A 21 -23.50 -7.91 19.73
CA PRO A 21 -23.52 -8.87 20.83
C PRO A 21 -23.93 -10.30 20.43
N LEU A 22 -23.03 -11.23 20.77
CA LEU A 22 -23.25 -12.57 21.35
C LEU A 22 -24.51 -13.36 20.95
N GLY A 23 -24.35 -14.23 19.95
CA GLY A 23 -25.06 -15.51 19.90
C GLY A 23 -24.21 -16.60 20.56
N CYS A 24 -24.63 -17.10 21.73
CA CYS A 24 -23.95 -18.18 22.45
C CYS A 24 -23.99 -19.49 21.64
N ILE A 25 -22.86 -19.86 21.05
CA ILE A 25 -22.62 -21.22 20.57
C ILE A 25 -21.91 -21.95 21.71
N ALA A 26 -22.56 -22.92 22.34
CA ALA A 26 -21.95 -23.74 23.39
C ALA A 26 -20.81 -24.57 22.78
N SER A 27 -19.56 -24.13 22.95
CA SER A 27 -18.38 -24.90 22.57
C SER A 27 -18.13 -25.99 23.61
N ALA A 28 -18.30 -27.26 23.21
CA ALA A 28 -17.78 -28.38 23.97
C ALA A 28 -16.26 -28.20 24.24
N PRO A 29 -15.71 -28.69 25.37
CA PRO A 29 -14.29 -28.59 25.64
C PRO A 29 -13.52 -29.41 24.61
N ARG A 30 -12.72 -28.73 23.78
CA ARG A 30 -11.75 -29.40 22.91
C ARG A 30 -10.76 -30.13 23.82
N ARG A 31 -10.70 -31.45 23.73
CA ARG A 31 -9.57 -32.22 24.25
C ARG A 31 -8.34 -31.79 23.46
N ASN A 32 -7.45 -31.00 24.06
CA ASN A 32 -6.12 -30.79 23.50
C ASN A 32 -5.34 -32.09 23.66
N PRO A 33 -4.93 -32.76 22.57
CA PRO A 33 -3.94 -33.82 22.69
C PRO A 33 -2.67 -33.20 23.26
N THR A 34 -2.12 -33.80 24.31
CA THR A 34 -0.80 -33.50 24.85
C THR A 34 0.19 -33.55 23.70
N MET A 35 0.76 -32.42 23.30
CA MET A 35 1.79 -32.37 22.27
C MET A 35 3.03 -33.10 22.81
N SER A 36 3.29 -34.28 22.27
CA SER A 36 4.59 -34.95 22.36
C SER A 36 5.61 -34.12 21.58
N ALA A 37 6.70 -33.73 22.23
CA ALA A 37 7.95 -33.39 21.56
C ALA A 37 8.49 -34.69 20.91
N THR A 38 8.91 -34.76 19.65
CA THR A 38 9.99 -33.97 19.06
C THR A 38 9.95 -34.15 17.53
N ASN A 39 9.43 -33.16 16.79
CA ASN A 39 9.76 -32.98 15.37
C ASN A 39 10.61 -31.70 15.26
N ASN A 40 11.77 -31.72 15.93
CA ASN A 40 12.73 -30.63 15.85
C ASN A 40 13.63 -30.91 14.66
N HIS A 41 13.42 -30.18 13.58
CA HIS A 41 14.20 -30.23 12.34
C HIS A 41 15.10 -28.99 12.26
N PRO A 42 16.21 -28.95 13.01
CA PRO A 42 17.11 -27.79 13.03
C PRO A 42 17.64 -27.46 11.63
N GLU A 43 17.78 -28.46 10.75
CA GLU A 43 18.15 -28.29 9.36
C GLU A 43 17.14 -27.46 8.56
N LEU A 44 15.83 -27.66 8.79
CA LEU A 44 14.77 -26.87 8.15
C LEU A 44 14.74 -25.44 8.69
N ILE A 45 15.02 -25.26 9.98
CA ILE A 45 15.13 -23.93 10.61
C ILE A 45 16.34 -23.18 10.05
N THR A 46 17.49 -23.84 9.90
CA THR A 46 18.70 -23.24 9.30
C THR A 46 18.46 -22.91 7.83
N GLN A 47 17.88 -23.81 7.05
CA GLN A 47 17.55 -23.54 5.64
C GLN A 47 16.58 -22.35 5.50
N LEU A 48 15.59 -22.25 6.39
CA LEU A 48 14.70 -21.12 6.44
C LEU A 48 15.44 -19.83 6.81
N ALA A 49 16.33 -19.88 7.80
CA ALA A 49 17.12 -18.73 8.24
C ALA A 49 18.06 -18.23 7.13
N ASP A 50 18.77 -19.13 6.45
CA ASP A 50 19.65 -18.82 5.32
C ASP A 50 18.85 -18.24 4.14
N GLY A 51 17.68 -18.84 3.85
CA GLY A 51 16.76 -18.32 2.84
C GLY A 51 16.26 -16.91 3.16
N ILE A 52 15.90 -16.65 4.41
CA ILE A 52 15.50 -15.32 4.88
C ILE A 52 16.69 -14.35 4.78
N ALA A 53 17.89 -14.74 5.23
CA ALA A 53 19.08 -13.89 5.18
C ALA A 53 19.43 -13.50 3.74
N SER A 54 19.40 -14.46 2.80
CA SER A 54 19.61 -14.21 1.37
C SER A 54 18.57 -13.25 0.79
N LEU A 55 17.27 -13.49 1.07
CA LEU A 55 16.20 -12.62 0.60
C LEU A 55 16.31 -11.20 1.18
N THR A 56 16.59 -11.10 2.48
CA THR A 56 16.62 -9.81 3.21
C THR A 56 17.87 -8.98 2.98
N THR A 57 18.94 -9.56 2.44
CA THR A 57 20.17 -8.84 2.06
C THR A 57 20.22 -8.46 0.58
N SER A 58 19.33 -9.03 -0.25
CA SER A 58 19.27 -8.74 -1.68
C SER A 58 18.99 -7.25 -2.00
N ASP A 59 19.58 -6.76 -3.08
CA ASP A 59 19.36 -5.40 -3.57
C ASP A 59 17.89 -5.16 -3.91
N GLU A 60 17.20 -6.18 -4.43
CA GLU A 60 15.77 -6.14 -4.73
C GLU A 60 14.93 -5.90 -3.47
N TRP A 61 15.29 -6.56 -2.37
CA TRP A 61 14.61 -6.36 -1.09
C TRP A 61 14.85 -4.97 -0.52
N GLN A 62 16.09 -4.46 -0.61
CA GLN A 62 16.40 -3.09 -0.18
C GLN A 62 15.62 -2.06 -1.01
N ARG A 63 15.60 -2.22 -2.35
CA ARG A 63 14.80 -1.37 -3.25
C ARG A 63 13.30 -1.41 -2.92
N TYR A 64 12.78 -2.59 -2.59
CA TYR A 64 11.40 -2.74 -2.15
C TYR A 64 11.14 -2.02 -0.82
N LEU A 65 11.99 -2.20 0.19
CA LEU A 65 11.84 -1.54 1.49
C LEU A 65 11.94 -0.03 1.39
N ASP A 66 12.87 0.47 0.57
CA ASP A 66 13.01 1.89 0.30
C ASP A 66 11.76 2.45 -0.41
N CYS A 67 11.21 1.73 -1.39
CA CYS A 67 9.95 2.07 -2.04
C CYS A 67 8.79 2.05 -1.04
N ARG A 68 8.72 1.04 -0.18
CA ARG A 68 7.69 0.89 0.86
C ARG A 68 7.72 2.02 1.87
N SER A 69 8.89 2.57 2.19
CA SER A 69 9.04 3.72 3.07
C SER A 69 8.38 4.99 2.52
N ARG A 70 8.39 5.16 1.18
CA ARG A 70 7.81 6.31 0.47
C ARG A 70 6.31 6.14 0.19
N PHE A 71 5.86 4.91 -0.11
CA PHE A 71 4.48 4.61 -0.53
C PHE A 71 3.64 3.91 0.55
N HIS A 72 3.55 4.49 1.74
CA HIS A 72 2.82 3.90 2.87
C HIS A 72 1.28 3.80 2.65
N SER A 73 0.71 4.64 1.77
CA SER A 73 -0.73 4.65 1.45
C SER A 73 -1.12 3.71 0.30
N TYR A 74 -0.16 3.02 -0.31
CA TYR A 74 -0.43 2.05 -1.38
C TYR A 74 -0.49 0.62 -0.83
N SER A 75 -1.28 -0.24 -1.49
CA SER A 75 -1.30 -1.66 -1.18
C SER A 75 0.07 -2.30 -1.42
N PHE A 76 0.38 -3.37 -0.68
CA PHE A 76 1.64 -4.12 -0.84
C PHE A 76 1.95 -4.46 -2.31
N GLY A 77 0.97 -5.02 -3.02
CA GLY A 77 1.12 -5.36 -4.43
C GLY A 77 1.42 -4.15 -5.32
N ASN A 78 0.79 -3.00 -5.06
CA ASN A 78 1.08 -1.78 -5.82
C ASN A 78 2.46 -1.20 -5.48
N VAL A 79 2.94 -1.30 -4.24
CA VAL A 79 4.31 -0.89 -3.88
C VAL A 79 5.34 -1.75 -4.62
N LEU A 80 5.15 -3.08 -4.61
CA LEU A 80 6.03 -4.00 -5.33
C LEU A 80 6.02 -3.70 -6.84
N LEU A 81 4.83 -3.48 -7.42
CA LEU A 81 4.65 -3.19 -8.84
C LEU A 81 5.29 -1.85 -9.25
N ILE A 82 5.22 -0.82 -8.39
CA ILE A 82 5.92 0.44 -8.58
C ILE A 82 7.44 0.21 -8.49
N ALA A 83 7.92 -0.48 -7.46
CA ALA A 83 9.34 -0.76 -7.26
C ALA A 83 9.98 -1.48 -8.46
N ALA A 84 9.28 -2.46 -9.04
CA ALA A 84 9.73 -3.22 -10.19
C ALA A 84 9.85 -2.36 -11.47
N GLN A 85 9.03 -1.32 -11.62
CA GLN A 85 9.03 -0.45 -12.81
C GLN A 85 9.94 0.77 -12.63
N ARG A 86 9.98 1.35 -11.43
CA ARG A 86 10.79 2.51 -11.06
C ARG A 86 11.01 2.53 -9.54
N HIS A 87 12.08 1.88 -9.09
CA HIS A 87 12.46 1.86 -7.68
C HIS A 87 12.78 3.26 -7.11
N GLU A 88 13.22 4.23 -7.92
CA GLU A 88 13.51 5.61 -7.47
C GLU A 88 12.26 6.51 -7.36
N ALA A 89 11.06 6.00 -7.64
CA ALA A 89 9.84 6.81 -7.59
C ALA A 89 9.57 7.37 -6.17
N SER A 90 9.37 8.68 -6.04
CA SER A 90 9.20 9.34 -4.74
C SER A 90 7.76 9.73 -4.47
N ARG A 91 7.04 10.21 -5.49
CA ARG A 91 5.63 10.60 -5.40
C ARG A 91 4.95 10.27 -6.70
N VAL A 92 3.94 9.43 -6.64
CA VAL A 92 3.26 8.91 -7.83
C VAL A 92 1.79 9.30 -7.77
N ALA A 93 1.29 9.87 -8.87
CA ALA A 93 -0.11 10.24 -9.02
C ALA A 93 -0.59 10.09 -10.47
N GLY A 94 -1.91 10.03 -10.66
CA GLY A 94 -2.50 10.02 -11.99
C GLY A 94 -2.36 11.36 -12.71
N PHE A 95 -2.43 11.34 -14.04
CA PHE A 95 -2.28 12.54 -14.90
C PHE A 95 -3.17 13.72 -14.46
N ASN A 96 -4.45 13.46 -14.21
CA ASN A 96 -5.40 14.50 -13.78
C ASN A 96 -5.11 15.03 -12.38
N ALA A 97 -4.53 14.21 -11.49
CA ALA A 97 -4.14 14.66 -10.15
C ALA A 97 -2.95 15.62 -10.24
N TRP A 98 -1.96 15.33 -11.08
CA TRP A 98 -0.87 16.27 -11.36
C TRP A 98 -1.38 17.60 -11.90
N ARG A 99 -2.29 17.55 -12.89
CA ARG A 99 -2.88 18.77 -13.46
C ARG A 99 -3.61 19.64 -12.43
N LYS A 100 -4.30 19.02 -11.45
CA LYS A 100 -4.94 19.72 -10.33
C LYS A 100 -3.94 20.37 -9.38
N LEU A 101 -2.74 19.80 -9.27
CA LEU A 101 -1.62 20.33 -8.48
C LEU A 101 -0.78 21.35 -9.27
N GLY A 102 -1.23 21.81 -10.44
CA GLY A 102 -0.47 22.75 -11.27
C GLY A 102 0.78 22.15 -11.91
N ARG A 103 0.88 20.81 -11.97
CA ARG A 103 2.00 20.09 -12.59
C ARG A 103 1.56 19.34 -13.84
N PHE A 104 2.44 19.25 -14.82
CA PHE A 104 2.16 18.64 -16.12
C PHE A 104 3.18 17.56 -16.42
N VAL A 105 2.71 16.37 -16.79
CA VAL A 105 3.57 15.26 -17.22
C VAL A 105 4.23 15.63 -18.55
N ARG A 106 5.55 15.46 -18.64
CA ARG A 106 6.30 15.76 -19.87
C ARG A 106 5.90 14.82 -21.00
N LYS A 107 5.91 15.33 -22.23
CA LYS A 107 5.58 14.54 -23.43
C LYS A 107 6.63 13.43 -23.61
N GLY A 108 6.17 12.20 -23.81
CA GLY A 108 7.03 11.03 -24.04
C GLY A 108 7.46 10.28 -22.77
N GLU A 109 7.04 10.74 -21.59
CA GLU A 109 7.30 10.04 -20.33
C GLU A 109 6.61 8.67 -20.26
N LYS A 110 7.33 7.67 -19.76
CA LYS A 110 6.81 6.32 -19.58
C LYS A 110 5.93 6.24 -18.34
N ALA A 111 4.70 5.77 -18.50
CA ALA A 111 3.81 5.54 -17.37
C ALA A 111 4.30 4.40 -16.47
N ILE A 112 4.05 4.54 -15.17
CA ILE A 112 4.13 3.48 -14.17
C ILE A 112 2.71 2.91 -14.03
N TRP A 113 2.56 1.60 -14.12
CA TRP A 113 1.26 0.96 -14.01
C TRP A 113 0.97 0.53 -12.57
N ILE A 114 -0.23 0.83 -12.09
CA ILE A 114 -0.78 0.31 -10.84
C ILE A 114 -2.06 -0.49 -11.11
N LEU A 115 -2.44 -1.32 -10.13
CA LEU A 115 -3.60 -2.19 -10.22
C LEU A 115 -4.60 -1.93 -9.06
N PRO A 116 -5.31 -0.79 -9.09
CA PRO A 116 -6.33 -0.47 -8.08
C PRO A 116 -7.62 -1.30 -8.27
N PRO A 117 -8.38 -1.54 -7.18
CA PRO A 117 -9.68 -2.19 -7.25
C PRO A 117 -10.71 -1.29 -7.94
N MET A 118 -11.63 -1.91 -8.67
CA MET A 118 -12.80 -1.26 -9.25
C MET A 118 -13.96 -1.37 -8.25
N VAL A 119 -14.20 -0.28 -7.51
CA VAL A 119 -15.19 -0.19 -6.45
C VAL A 119 -16.48 0.42 -7.00
N TYR A 120 -17.61 -0.24 -6.79
CA TYR A 120 -18.95 0.19 -7.22
C TYR A 120 -19.90 0.22 -6.03
N LYS A 121 -20.92 1.10 -6.06
CA LYS A 121 -22.03 1.03 -5.12
C LYS A 121 -22.78 -0.29 -5.33
N ASN A 122 -23.15 -0.96 -4.24
CA ASN A 122 -23.98 -2.15 -4.34
C ASN A 122 -25.38 -1.77 -4.87
N ALA A 123 -25.92 -2.59 -5.78
CA ALA A 123 -27.23 -2.34 -6.38
C ALA A 123 -28.38 -2.61 -5.39
N ASP A 124 -28.13 -3.51 -4.42
CA ASP A 124 -29.10 -3.90 -3.40
C ASP A 124 -28.97 -3.08 -2.11
N ALA A 125 -28.15 -2.02 -2.12
CA ALA A 125 -27.95 -1.15 -0.96
C ALA A 125 -29.21 -0.32 -0.68
N GLU A 126 -29.67 -0.34 0.57
CA GLU A 126 -30.77 0.52 1.02
C GLU A 126 -30.39 2.01 0.96
N ASP A 127 -31.39 2.89 0.84
CA ASP A 127 -31.18 4.33 0.82
C ASP A 127 -30.54 4.81 2.14
N GLY A 128 -29.30 5.28 2.05
CA GLY A 128 -28.49 5.71 3.19
C GLY A 128 -27.31 4.78 3.50
N ASP A 129 -27.24 3.60 2.88
CA ASP A 129 -26.12 2.68 3.03
C ASP A 129 -25.00 2.97 2.00
N ASP A 130 -23.75 3.03 2.48
CA ASP A 130 -22.53 3.17 1.65
C ASP A 130 -21.90 1.79 1.44
N ASP A 131 -22.73 0.81 1.06
CA ASP A 131 -22.25 -0.52 0.70
C ASP A 131 -21.56 -0.49 -0.67
N ARG A 132 -20.32 -0.96 -0.69
CA ARG A 132 -19.42 -0.91 -1.83
C ARG A 132 -18.83 -2.27 -2.10
N VAL A 133 -18.95 -2.69 -3.36
CA VAL A 133 -18.46 -3.98 -3.84
C VAL A 133 -17.30 -3.78 -4.82
N ILE A 134 -16.26 -4.61 -4.66
CA ILE A 134 -15.15 -4.70 -5.62
C ILE A 134 -15.57 -5.67 -6.72
N ARG A 135 -15.58 -5.20 -7.97
CA ARG A 135 -15.95 -6.03 -9.14
C ARG A 135 -14.76 -6.45 -10.01
N GLY A 136 -13.55 -6.10 -9.60
CA GLY A 136 -12.33 -6.46 -10.31
C GLY A 136 -11.22 -5.44 -10.08
N PHE A 137 -10.20 -5.51 -10.93
CA PHE A 137 -9.06 -4.61 -10.93
C PHE A 137 -8.79 -4.15 -12.35
N LYS A 138 -8.24 -2.93 -12.49
CA LYS A 138 -7.85 -2.40 -13.80
C LYS A 138 -6.47 -1.80 -13.73
N TYR A 139 -5.72 -1.88 -14.82
CA TYR A 139 -4.47 -1.15 -14.97
C TYR A 139 -4.75 0.34 -15.11
N VAL A 140 -4.09 1.14 -14.27
CA VAL A 140 -4.18 2.60 -14.31
C VAL A 140 -2.78 3.18 -14.47
N PRO A 141 -2.57 4.09 -15.44
CA PRO A 141 -1.29 4.76 -15.60
C PRO A 141 -1.15 5.89 -14.57
N VAL A 142 0.01 5.91 -13.92
CA VAL A 142 0.43 6.96 -12.98
C VAL A 142 1.86 7.40 -13.33
N PHE A 143 2.25 8.56 -12.82
CA PHE A 143 3.53 9.20 -13.13
C PHE A 143 4.19 9.68 -11.85
N ASP A 144 5.51 9.54 -11.79
CA ASP A 144 6.32 10.08 -10.70
C ASP A 144 6.51 11.60 -10.85
N ILE A 145 6.73 12.31 -9.74
CA ILE A 145 6.99 13.75 -9.73
C ILE A 145 8.16 14.15 -10.63
N SER A 146 9.22 13.32 -10.72
CA SER A 146 10.37 13.57 -11.61
C SER A 146 10.03 13.60 -13.10
N GLN A 147 8.83 13.14 -13.48
CA GLN A 147 8.29 13.13 -14.84
C GLN A 147 7.43 14.35 -15.14
N THR A 148 7.30 15.27 -14.19
CA THR A 148 6.38 16.40 -14.26
C THR A 148 7.10 17.72 -14.11
N ASP A 149 6.64 18.74 -14.83
CA ASP A 149 7.08 20.12 -14.67
C ASP A 149 5.97 20.95 -14.00
N GLY A 150 6.33 21.98 -13.23
CA GLY A 150 5.39 22.86 -12.53
C GLY A 150 5.90 23.30 -11.16
N GLU A 151 5.05 23.96 -10.39
CA GLU A 151 5.38 24.46 -9.05
C GLU A 151 5.70 23.33 -8.07
N GLU A 152 6.68 23.55 -7.21
CA GLU A 152 7.03 22.59 -6.17
C GLU A 152 5.82 22.29 -5.28
N LEU A 153 5.68 21.01 -4.92
CA LEU A 153 4.58 20.60 -4.06
C LEU A 153 4.76 21.19 -2.65
N PRO A 154 3.68 21.63 -2.00
CA PRO A 154 3.76 22.14 -0.63
C PRO A 154 4.32 21.08 0.31
N SER A 155 5.35 21.43 1.08
CA SER A 155 5.92 20.54 2.08
C SER A 155 5.05 20.51 3.33
N VAL A 156 4.65 19.33 3.77
CA VAL A 156 3.86 19.16 5.02
C VAL A 156 4.72 19.40 6.27
N CYS A 157 6.03 19.16 6.18
CA CYS A 157 6.99 19.44 7.23
C CYS A 157 8.04 20.43 6.72
N THR A 158 8.17 21.57 7.39
CA THR A 158 9.34 22.44 7.25
C THR A 158 10.54 21.69 7.81
N LYS A 159 11.62 21.59 7.02
CA LYS A 159 12.90 21.08 7.53
C LYS A 159 13.35 22.03 8.63
N LEU A 160 13.48 21.54 9.86
CA LEU A 160 14.03 22.32 10.96
C LEU A 160 15.50 22.58 10.64
N SER A 161 15.85 23.81 10.26
CA SER A 161 17.23 24.28 10.29
C SER A 161 17.57 24.53 11.75
N GLY A 162 18.38 23.66 12.34
CA GLY A 162 19.07 23.97 13.57
C GLY A 162 20.15 24.98 13.22
N ASP A 163 19.82 26.26 13.31
CA ASP A 163 20.85 27.30 13.37
C ASP A 163 21.41 27.22 14.80
N ASP A 164 22.43 26.39 14.98
CA ASP A 164 23.22 26.34 16.21
C ASP A 164 24.15 27.57 16.23
N GLU A 165 23.63 28.72 16.70
CA GLU A 165 24.47 29.83 17.19
C GLU A 165 24.91 29.59 18.65
#